data_AF-A0A7X9BFF8-F1
#
_entry.id   AF-A0A7X9BFF8-F1
#
_cell.length_a   1.000
_cell.length_b   1.000
_cell.length_c   1.000
_cell.angle_alpha   90.00
_cell.angle_beta   90.00
_cell.angle_gamma   90.00
#
_symmetry.space_group_name_H-M   'P 1'
#
loop_
_entity.id
_entity.type
_entity.pdbx_description
1 polymer ?
#
loop_
_entity_poly.entity_id
_entity_poly.type
_entity_poly.pdbx_seq_one_letter_code
_entity_poly.pdbx_strand_id
1 'polypeptide(L)'
;SGGAAAGDLPPAPGDHKDLRQPPAAREYVQLASIEIKFLGLLIRILKEPAAGDRDASGTIDFKEACIVGMALSLNNLAGGLGGGMAGLNPLYTALLALVISILFFITGLKVGQRYLSRWIGERSAVIAGLILILIAVYELVF
;
A
#
# COMPACT_ATOMS: atom_id res chain seq x y z
N SER A 1 -67.55 19.25 8.24
CA SER A 1 -67.08 20.36 7.40
C SER A 1 -66.32 21.35 8.27
N GLY A 2 -65.05 21.63 7.93
CA GLY A 2 -64.15 22.62 8.54
C GLY A 2 -63.45 22.12 9.82
N GLY A 3 -62.12 22.02 9.97
CA GLY A 3 -60.99 22.51 9.18
C GLY A 3 -60.36 23.76 9.81
N ALA A 4 -59.05 23.69 10.12
CA ALA A 4 -58.10 24.78 10.42
C ALA A 4 -58.17 25.41 11.84
N ALA A 5 -57.09 25.86 12.48
CA ALA A 5 -55.68 25.99 12.12
C ALA A 5 -54.84 26.15 13.40
N ALA A 6 -53.61 25.63 13.33
CA ALA A 6 -52.51 26.05 14.17
C ALA A 6 -52.01 27.44 13.73
N GLY A 7 -51.69 28.31 14.69
CA GLY A 7 -51.09 29.64 14.54
C GLY A 7 -51.33 30.41 15.85
N ASP A 8 -50.40 31.11 16.49
CA ASP A 8 -49.15 31.70 16.02
C ASP A 8 -48.17 31.85 17.20
N LEU A 9 -46.95 31.33 17.04
CA LEU A 9 -45.79 31.71 17.85
C LEU A 9 -45.05 32.82 17.09
N PRO A 10 -44.56 33.90 17.74
CA PRO A 10 -43.92 35.01 17.05
C PRO A 10 -42.68 34.58 16.25
N PRO A 11 -42.40 35.22 15.10
CA PRO A 11 -41.23 34.91 14.28
C PRO A 11 -39.93 35.29 15.00
N ALA A 12 -38.96 34.38 14.96
CA ALA A 12 -37.62 34.64 15.49
C ALA A 12 -36.95 35.77 14.67
N PRO A 13 -36.30 36.75 15.33
CA PRO A 13 -35.69 37.86 14.63
C PRO A 13 -34.43 37.39 13.91
N GLY A 14 -34.40 37.60 12.60
CA GLY A 14 -33.18 37.57 11.82
C GLY A 14 -32.37 38.85 11.99
N ASP A 15 -31.10 38.75 11.56
CA ASP A 15 -30.32 39.82 10.93
C ASP A 15 -29.33 40.59 11.83
N HIS A 16 -28.19 39.97 12.12
CA HIS A 16 -26.93 40.72 12.10
C HIS A 16 -25.93 40.09 11.13
N LYS A 17 -25.70 40.83 10.04
CA LYS A 17 -24.81 40.55 8.93
C LYS A 17 -23.33 40.62 9.32
N ASP A 18 -22.54 39.85 8.56
CA ASP A 18 -21.17 40.13 8.12
C ASP A 18 -20.04 40.23 9.17
N LEU A 19 -19.48 39.07 9.50
CA LEU A 19 -18.07 38.95 9.83
C LEU A 19 -17.39 37.92 8.90
N ARG A 20 -16.98 38.43 7.73
CA ARG A 20 -15.89 37.92 6.88
C ARG A 20 -15.96 36.42 6.52
N GLN A 21 -16.75 36.08 5.52
CA GLN A 21 -16.50 34.85 4.75
C GLN A 21 -15.37 35.15 3.74
N PRO A 22 -14.17 34.55 3.89
CA PRO A 22 -13.10 34.72 2.92
C PRO A 22 -13.52 34.18 1.54
N PRO A 23 -13.07 34.84 0.46
CA PRO A 23 -13.46 34.51 -0.90
C PRO A 23 -12.86 33.17 -1.31
N ALA A 24 -13.68 32.33 -1.96
CA ALA A 24 -13.26 31.25 -2.87
C ALA A 24 -11.92 30.57 -2.48
N ALA A 25 -11.87 29.99 -1.29
CA ALA A 25 -10.72 29.20 -0.87
C ALA A 25 -10.75 27.83 -1.57
N ARG A 26 -10.35 27.91 -2.84
CA ARG A 26 -9.57 26.92 -3.60
C ARG A 26 -10.29 25.60 -3.85
N GLU A 27 -10.34 25.25 -5.12
CA GLU A 27 -10.10 23.90 -5.61
C GLU A 27 -9.07 23.22 -4.70
N TYR A 28 -9.53 22.55 -3.63
CA TYR A 28 -8.73 21.63 -2.85
C TYR A 28 -8.51 20.48 -3.81
N VAL A 29 -7.43 20.63 -4.57
CA VAL A 29 -7.08 19.79 -5.68
C VAL A 29 -7.23 18.34 -5.23
N GLN A 30 -7.90 17.54 -6.05
CA GLN A 30 -8.24 16.13 -5.83
C GLN A 30 -7.02 15.19 -5.67
N LEU A 31 -5.87 15.71 -5.23
CA LEU A 31 -4.55 15.07 -5.26
C LEU A 31 -4.27 14.18 -4.04
N ALA A 32 -4.88 14.45 -2.88
CA ALA A 32 -4.58 13.67 -1.68
C ALA A 32 -5.31 12.30 -1.62
N SER A 33 -6.38 12.12 -2.40
CA SER A 33 -7.20 10.90 -2.28
C SER A 33 -6.61 9.68 -2.98
N ILE A 34 -5.79 9.89 -4.03
CA ILE A 34 -5.16 8.81 -4.81
C ILE A 34 -4.01 8.20 -4.01
N GLU A 35 -3.19 9.04 -3.37
CA GLU A 35 -2.02 8.60 -2.61
C GLU A 35 -2.41 7.85 -1.32
N ILE A 36 -3.42 8.33 -0.57
CA ILE A 36 -3.91 7.63 0.63
C ILE A 36 -4.53 6.27 0.25
N LYS A 37 -5.21 6.17 -0.90
CA LYS A 37 -5.73 4.88 -1.40
C LYS A 37 -4.60 3.93 -1.79
N PHE A 38 -3.50 4.41 -2.34
CA PHE A 38 -2.32 3.60 -2.68
C PHE A 38 -1.64 3.03 -1.43
N LEU A 39 -1.41 3.86 -0.41
CA LEU A 39 -0.84 3.42 0.86
C LEU A 39 -1.76 2.43 1.58
N GLY A 40 -3.06 2.70 1.63
CA GLY A 40 -4.04 1.78 2.21
C GLY A 40 -4.11 0.43 1.49
N LEU A 41 -3.83 0.42 0.19
CA LEU A 41 -3.78 -0.80 -0.63
C LEU A 41 -2.47 -1.56 -0.43
N LEU A 42 -1.33 -0.86 -0.35
CA LEU A 42 -0.03 -1.45 0.01
C LEU A 42 -0.09 -2.13 1.38
N ILE A 43 -0.63 -1.44 2.39
CA ILE A 43 -0.78 -1.97 3.74
C ILE A 43 -1.67 -3.22 3.72
N ARG A 44 -2.74 -3.25 2.92
CA ARG A 44 -3.60 -4.43 2.77
C ARG A 44 -2.91 -5.60 2.09
N ILE A 45 -2.16 -5.38 1.01
CA ILE A 45 -1.38 -6.43 0.34
C ILE A 45 -0.26 -6.96 1.25
N LEU A 46 0.36 -6.09 2.04
CA LEU A 46 1.35 -6.48 3.06
C LEU A 46 0.72 -7.28 4.21
N LYS A 47 -0.52 -6.97 4.57
CA LYS A 47 -1.25 -7.65 5.65
C LYS A 47 -1.78 -9.02 5.20
N GLU A 48 -2.10 -9.16 3.92
CA GLU A 48 -2.69 -10.36 3.33
C GLU A 48 -2.11 -10.60 1.92
N PRO A 49 -0.87 -11.11 1.83
CA PRO A 49 -0.19 -11.29 0.53
C PRO A 49 -0.88 -12.33 -0.36
N ALA A 50 -1.63 -13.25 0.25
CA ALA A 50 -2.49 -14.21 -0.45
C ALA A 50 -3.74 -13.57 -1.08
N ALA A 51 -4.09 -12.34 -0.68
CA ALA A 51 -5.19 -11.56 -1.23
C ALA A 51 -4.72 -10.49 -2.23
N GLY A 52 -3.54 -10.66 -2.84
CA GLY A 52 -3.13 -9.93 -4.05
C GLY A 52 -3.93 -10.30 -5.31
N ASP A 53 -5.10 -10.90 -5.09
CA ASP A 53 -6.16 -11.23 -6.01
C ASP A 53 -7.43 -10.63 -5.37
N ARG A 54 -7.71 -9.37 -5.73
CA ARG A 54 -8.70 -8.45 -5.15
C ARG A 54 -10.10 -9.04 -5.06
N ASP A 55 -10.34 -10.06 -5.88
CA ASP A 55 -11.61 -10.65 -6.22
C ASP A 55 -11.59 -12.19 -6.18
N ALA A 56 -10.50 -12.80 -5.67
CA ALA A 56 -10.34 -14.26 -5.61
C ALA A 56 -10.60 -14.94 -6.98
N SER A 57 -10.19 -14.27 -8.06
CA SER A 57 -10.39 -14.66 -9.46
C SER A 57 -9.39 -15.70 -9.95
N GLY A 58 -8.26 -15.87 -9.25
CA GLY A 58 -7.11 -16.65 -9.68
C GLY A 58 -6.20 -15.92 -10.67
N THR A 59 -6.44 -14.63 -10.96
CA THR A 59 -5.67 -13.82 -11.90
C THR A 59 -5.29 -12.46 -11.32
N ILE A 60 -4.02 -12.08 -11.43
CA ILE A 60 -3.50 -10.78 -10.95
C ILE A 60 -3.99 -9.67 -11.90
N ASP A 61 -4.79 -8.73 -11.39
CA ASP A 61 -5.22 -7.56 -12.16
C ASP A 61 -4.05 -6.57 -12.40
N PHE A 62 -4.16 -5.73 -13.43
CA PHE A 62 -3.11 -4.77 -13.79
C PHE A 62 -2.70 -3.86 -12.61
N LYS A 63 -3.68 -3.45 -11.77
CA LYS A 63 -3.40 -2.62 -10.59
C LYS A 63 -2.57 -3.35 -9.54
N GLU A 64 -2.81 -4.65 -9.37
CA GLU A 64 -2.14 -5.49 -8.38
C GLU A 64 -0.71 -5.79 -8.80
N ALA A 65 -0.53 -6.13 -10.09
CA ALA A 65 0.79 -6.26 -10.70
C ALA A 65 1.61 -4.96 -10.56
N CYS A 66 0.98 -3.80 -10.70
CA CYS A 66 1.64 -2.50 -10.55
C CYS A 66 2.15 -2.27 -9.12
N ILE A 67 1.40 -2.67 -8.09
CA ILE A 67 1.80 -2.50 -6.68
C ILE A 67 2.92 -3.46 -6.30
N VAL A 68 2.80 -4.73 -6.70
CA VAL A 68 3.86 -5.73 -6.47
C VAL A 68 5.14 -5.32 -7.21
N GLY A 69 5.02 -4.82 -8.43
CA GLY A 69 6.14 -4.28 -9.20
C GLY A 69 6.77 -3.05 -8.55
N MET A 70 5.97 -2.14 -8.00
CA MET A 70 6.48 -0.98 -7.24
C MET A 70 7.22 -1.41 -5.98
N ALA A 71 6.71 -2.39 -5.22
CA ALA A 71 7.39 -2.92 -4.05
C ALA A 71 8.76 -3.54 -4.41
N LEU A 72 8.82 -4.34 -5.48
CA LEU A 72 10.07 -4.93 -5.97
C LEU A 72 11.06 -3.86 -6.47
N SER A 73 10.55 -2.81 -7.13
CA SER A 73 11.37 -1.69 -7.61
C SER A 73 11.96 -0.88 -6.46
N LEU A 74 11.18 -0.61 -5.41
CA LEU A 74 11.66 0.07 -4.21
C LEU A 74 12.74 -0.75 -3.48
N ASN A 75 12.58 -2.08 -3.41
CA ASN A 75 13.61 -2.97 -2.86
C ASN A 75 14.92 -2.89 -3.66
N ASN A 76 14.83 -2.92 -4.99
CA ASN A 76 16.00 -2.80 -5.87
C ASN A 76 16.65 -1.42 -5.81
N LEU A 77 15.87 -0.36 -5.59
CA LEU A 77 16.38 0.98 -5.37
C LEU A 77 17.17 1.07 -4.06
N ALA A 78 16.64 0.53 -2.96
CA ALA A 78 17.34 0.51 -1.67
C ALA A 78 18.66 -0.28 -1.77
N GLY A 79 18.64 -1.45 -2.40
CA GLY A 79 19.85 -2.25 -2.66
C GLY A 79 20.83 -1.56 -3.62
N GLY A 80 20.34 -0.88 -4.65
CA GLY A 80 21.16 -0.13 -5.61
C GLY A 80 21.83 1.09 -4.98
N LEU A 81 21.11 1.83 -4.13
CA LEU A 81 21.67 2.94 -3.35
C LEU A 81 22.70 2.43 -2.32
N GLY A 82 22.38 1.36 -1.58
CA GLY A 82 23.31 0.73 -0.64
C GLY A 82 24.58 0.21 -1.32
N GLY A 83 24.43 -0.44 -2.48
CA GLY A 83 25.55 -0.89 -3.29
C GLY A 83 26.39 0.26 -3.85
N GLY A 84 25.74 1.36 -4.28
CA GLY A 84 26.41 2.58 -4.71
C GLY A 84 27.20 3.25 -3.58
N MET A 85 26.65 3.29 -2.36
CA MET A 85 27.36 3.77 -1.17
C MET A 85 28.57 2.89 -0.81
N ALA A 86 28.49 1.58 -1.10
CA ALA A 86 29.60 0.65 -0.96
C ALA A 86 30.66 0.75 -2.09
N GLY A 87 30.50 1.69 -3.03
CA GLY A 87 31.45 1.89 -4.15
C GLY A 87 31.35 0.85 -5.27
N LEU A 88 30.26 0.07 -5.32
CA LEU A 88 30.04 -0.89 -6.39
C LEU A 88 29.66 -0.19 -7.71
N ASN A 89 30.03 -0.79 -8.83
CA ASN A 89 29.75 -0.22 -10.14
C ASN A 89 28.23 -0.22 -10.43
N PRO A 90 27.59 0.95 -10.61
CA PRO A 90 26.13 1.07 -10.72
C PRO A 90 25.51 0.25 -11.86
N LEU A 91 26.22 0.13 -12.99
CA LEU A 91 25.70 -0.59 -14.16
C LEU A 91 25.59 -2.08 -13.89
N TYR A 92 26.66 -2.67 -13.33
CA TYR A 92 26.72 -4.09 -13.03
C TYR A 92 25.76 -4.45 -11.89
N THR A 93 25.70 -3.63 -10.83
CA THR A 93 24.77 -3.87 -9.72
C THR A 93 23.32 -3.77 -10.17
N ALA A 94 22.96 -2.80 -11.01
CA ALA A 94 21.60 -2.66 -11.52
C ALA A 94 21.19 -3.86 -12.41
N LEU A 95 22.06 -4.28 -13.34
CA LEU A 95 21.81 -5.44 -14.19
C LEU A 95 21.68 -6.72 -13.37
N LEU A 96 22.58 -6.95 -12.41
CA LEU A 96 22.56 -8.14 -11.57
C LEU A 96 21.33 -8.17 -10.66
N ALA A 97 21.00 -7.04 -10.04
CA ALA A 97 19.79 -6.90 -9.22
C ALA A 97 18.53 -7.18 -10.04
N LEU A 98 18.44 -6.67 -11.29
CA LEU A 98 17.33 -6.94 -12.18
C LEU A 98 17.19 -8.44 -12.49
N VAL A 99 18.28 -9.09 -12.91
CA VAL A 99 18.28 -10.51 -13.28
C VAL A 99 17.94 -11.39 -12.08
N ILE A 100 18.58 -11.17 -10.94
CA ILE A 100 18.33 -11.92 -9.71
C ILE A 100 16.88 -11.72 -9.26
N SER A 101 16.37 -10.49 -9.29
CA SER A 101 14.98 -10.20 -8.90
C SER A 101 13.96 -10.96 -9.75
N ILE A 102 14.13 -10.95 -11.07
CA ILE A 102 13.23 -11.67 -11.99
C ILE A 102 13.31 -13.18 -11.74
N LEU A 103 14.53 -13.72 -11.58
CA LEU A 103 14.72 -15.15 -11.29
C LEU A 103 14.06 -15.54 -9.98
N PHE A 104 14.28 -14.76 -8.91
CA PHE A 104 13.70 -15.03 -7.59
C PHE A 104 12.19 -14.86 -7.58
N PHE A 105 11.66 -13.87 -8.30
CA PHE A 105 10.22 -13.67 -8.44
C PHE A 105 9.55 -14.87 -9.12
N ILE A 106 10.06 -15.32 -10.27
CA ILE A 106 9.49 -16.44 -11.01
C ILE A 106 9.63 -17.76 -10.24
N THR A 107 10.80 -18.02 -9.66
CA THR A 107 11.06 -19.25 -8.89
C THR A 107 10.25 -19.27 -7.60
N GLY A 108 10.21 -18.16 -6.86
CA GLY A 108 9.40 -17.98 -5.67
C GLY A 108 7.91 -18.20 -5.93
N LEU A 109 7.38 -17.69 -7.05
CA LEU A 109 5.99 -17.91 -7.45
C LEU A 109 5.70 -19.40 -7.71
N LYS A 110 6.56 -20.08 -8.48
CA LYS A 110 6.41 -21.51 -8.79
C LYS A 110 6.52 -22.40 -7.54
N VAL A 111 7.51 -22.12 -6.68
CA VAL A 111 7.74 -22.89 -5.44
C VAL A 111 6.64 -22.63 -4.42
N GLY A 112 6.22 -21.36 -4.29
CA GLY A 112 5.14 -20.93 -3.42
C GLY A 112 3.83 -21.66 -3.71
N GLN A 113 3.44 -21.69 -4.99
CA GLN A 113 2.21 -22.36 -5.43
C GLN A 113 2.28 -23.89 -5.28
N ARG A 114 3.44 -24.52 -5.54
CA ARG A 114 3.54 -25.98 -5.60
C ARG A 114 3.86 -26.66 -4.27
N TYR A 115 4.67 -26.04 -3.42
CA TYR A 115 5.21 -26.69 -2.22
C TYR A 115 4.75 -26.01 -0.92
N LEU A 116 4.69 -24.67 -0.88
CA LEU A 116 4.36 -23.95 0.36
C LEU A 116 2.85 -23.87 0.62
N SER A 117 2.01 -23.87 -0.42
CA SER A 117 0.54 -23.83 -0.28
C SER A 117 -0.02 -24.94 0.62
N ARG A 118 0.60 -26.13 0.63
CA ARG A 118 0.11 -27.28 1.42
C ARG A 118 0.56 -27.30 2.89
N TRP A 119 1.69 -26.69 3.22
CA TRP A 119 2.33 -26.86 4.55
C TRP A 119 2.51 -25.56 5.32
N ILE A 120 2.67 -24.44 4.61
CA ILE A 120 3.13 -23.18 5.20
C ILE A 120 2.03 -22.11 5.23
N GLY A 121 0.89 -22.29 4.55
CA GLY A 121 -0.16 -21.26 4.41
C GLY A 121 -0.48 -20.49 5.70
N GLU A 122 -0.90 -21.19 6.76
CA GLU A 122 -1.27 -20.58 8.04
C GLU A 122 -0.08 -20.14 8.92
N ARG A 123 1.11 -20.74 8.73
CA ARG A 123 2.30 -20.47 9.54
C ARG A 123 3.30 -19.52 8.86
N SER A 124 3.04 -19.14 7.61
CA SER A 124 3.94 -18.38 6.74
C SER A 124 4.37 -17.05 7.35
N ALA A 125 3.41 -16.27 7.86
CA ALA A 125 3.67 -15.00 8.52
C ALA A 125 4.53 -15.15 9.78
N VAL A 126 4.29 -16.21 10.58
CA VAL A 126 5.05 -16.49 11.80
C VAL A 126 6.49 -16.90 11.46
N ILE A 127 6.66 -17.76 10.46
CA ILE A 127 7.98 -18.22 10.02
C ILE A 127 8.78 -17.06 9.42
N ALA A 128 8.15 -16.24 8.57
CA ALA A 128 8.78 -15.05 8.01
C ALA A 128 9.21 -14.06 9.12
N GLY A 129 8.33 -13.82 10.10
CA GLY A 129 8.65 -12.99 11.26
C GLY A 129 9.82 -13.56 12.09
N LEU A 130 9.85 -14.87 12.32
CA LEU A 130 10.93 -15.54 13.05
C LEU A 130 12.27 -15.39 12.32
N ILE A 131 12.29 -15.60 10.99
CA ILE A 131 13.49 -15.44 10.16
C ILE A 131 14.02 -14.01 10.24
N LEU A 132 13.14 -13.00 10.17
CA LEU A 132 13.53 -11.59 10.29
C LEU A 132 14.14 -11.27 11.67
N ILE A 133 13.54 -11.79 12.75
CA ILE A 133 14.08 -11.62 14.11
C ILE A 133 15.46 -12.27 14.21
N LEU A 134 15.62 -13.49 13.68
CA LEU A 134 16.91 -14.19 13.70
C LEU A 134 17.99 -13.44 12.93
N ILE A 135 17.68 -12.90 11.75
CA ILE A 135 18.61 -12.08 10.96
C ILE A 135 19.00 -10.82 11.74
N ALA A 136 18.02 -10.12 12.34
CA ALA A 136 18.28 -8.92 13.11
C ALA A 136 19.15 -9.18 14.34
N VAL A 137 18.92 -10.29 15.06
CA VAL A 137 19.75 -10.69 16.20
C VAL A 137 21.15 -11.08 15.75
N TYR A 138 21.28 -11.79 14.62
CA TYR A 138 22.58 -12.17 14.07
C TYR A 138 23.45 -10.94 13.77
N GLU A 139 22.91 -9.97 13.02
CA GLU A 139 23.61 -8.72 12.66
C GLU A 139 23.89 -7.81 13.89
N LEU A 140 23.10 -7.93 14.97
CA LEU A 140 23.33 -7.14 16.18
C LEU A 140 24.46 -7.73 17.04
N VAL A 141 24.62 -9.05 17.04
CA VAL A 141 25.58 -9.75 17.89
C VAL A 141 26.93 -9.95 17.19
N PHE A 142 26.94 -10.13 15.87
CA PHE A 142 28.12 -10.34 15.03
C PHE A 142 28.30 -9.20 14.02
#